data_AF-A0A2D4NN15-F1
#
_entry.id   AF-A0A2D4NN15-F1
#
_cell.length_a   1.000
_cell.length_b   1.000
_cell.length_c   1.000
_cell.angle_alpha   90.00
_cell.angle_beta   90.00
_cell.angle_gamma   90.00
#
_symmetry.space_group_name_H-M   'P 1'
#
loop_
_entity.id
_entity.type
_entity.pdbx_description
1 polymer ?
#
loop_
_entity_poly.entity_id
_entity_poly.type
_entity_poly.pdbx_seq_one_letter_code
_entity_poly.pdbx_strand_id
1 'polypeptide(L)'
;AQQRHQLVVPKPFRALLGTYLDLGILYYAYMGMLAVFCTNAINILAGINGLEAGQSLVIAASIIAFNIAELTGDCKDDHVFSLYFMIPFFFTTLGLLYHN
;
A
#
# COMPACT_ATOMS: atom_id res chain seq x y z
N ALA A 1 8.58 -23.27 -5.50
CA ALA A 1 7.51 -22.82 -4.59
C ALA A 1 7.94 -21.48 -4.01
N GLN A 2 7.26 -20.39 -4.38
CA GLN A 2 7.60 -19.04 -3.94
C GLN A 2 7.39 -18.94 -2.43
N GLN A 3 8.46 -18.79 -1.65
CA GLN A 3 8.39 -18.68 -0.19
C GLN A 3 7.76 -17.33 0.19
N ARG A 4 6.43 -17.31 0.31
CA ARG A 4 5.60 -16.11 0.57
C ARG A 4 5.97 -15.36 1.87
N HIS A 5 6.71 -15.98 2.79
CA HIS A 5 7.09 -15.41 4.09
C HIS A 5 8.51 -14.84 4.13
N GLN A 6 9.25 -14.91 3.01
CA GLN A 6 10.58 -14.33 2.90
C GLN A 6 10.53 -12.87 2.45
N LEU A 7 11.21 -12.03 3.21
CA LEU A 7 11.42 -10.61 2.95
C LEU A 7 12.86 -10.39 2.44
N VAL A 8 13.03 -9.52 1.44
CA VAL A 8 14.33 -8.96 1.10
C VAL A 8 14.69 -7.85 2.08
N VAL A 9 15.82 -7.99 2.77
CA VAL A 9 16.26 -7.02 3.78
C VAL A 9 16.75 -5.73 3.09
N PRO A 10 16.34 -4.53 3.57
CA PRO A 10 16.82 -3.25 3.04
C PRO A 10 18.34 -3.09 3.21
N LYS A 11 18.99 -2.43 2.25
CA LYS A 11 20.46 -2.36 2.14
C LYS A 11 21.21 -2.01 3.45
N PRO A 12 20.77 -1.04 4.27
CA PRO A 12 21.48 -0.70 5.52
C PRO A 12 21.51 -1.85 6.54
N PHE A 13 20.50 -2.71 6.55
CA PHE A 13 20.33 -3.77 7.56
C PHE A 13 20.87 -5.14 7.10
N ARG A 14 21.29 -5.26 5.84
CA ARG A 14 21.79 -6.53 5.28
C ARG A 14 23.02 -7.08 6.01
N ALA A 15 23.86 -6.20 6.55
CA ALA A 15 25.06 -6.60 7.29
C ALA A 15 24.73 -7.38 8.59
N LEU A 16 23.58 -7.10 9.21
CA LEU A 16 23.18 -7.73 10.48
C LEU A 16 22.26 -8.95 10.25
N LEU A 17 21.32 -8.83 9.30
CA LEU A 17 20.21 -9.78 9.15
C LEU A 17 20.33 -10.68 7.90
N GLY A 18 21.36 -10.48 7.08
CA GLY A 18 21.52 -11.15 5.79
C GLY A 18 20.68 -10.53 4.67
N THR A 19 20.68 -11.15 3.49
CA THR A 19 19.96 -10.65 2.30
C THR A 19 18.47 -11.01 2.32
N TYR A 20 18.14 -12.20 2.84
CA TYR A 20 16.79 -12.74 2.92
C TYR A 20 16.49 -13.13 4.37
N LEU A 21 15.31 -12.76 4.84
CA LEU A 21 14.83 -13.10 6.17
C LEU A 21 13.48 -13.78 6.07
N ASP A 22 13.36 -14.99 6.62
CA ASP A 22 12.08 -15.67 6.77
C ASP A 22 11.43 -15.28 8.10
N LEU A 23 10.27 -14.65 8.03
CA LEU A 23 9.53 -14.17 9.20
C LEU A 23 8.51 -15.19 9.72
N GLY A 24 8.15 -16.21 8.92
CA GLY A 24 7.09 -17.16 9.26
C GLY A 24 5.80 -16.48 9.75
N ILE A 25 5.34 -16.82 10.96
CA ILE A 25 4.11 -16.26 11.55
C ILE A 25 4.17 -14.74 11.75
N LEU A 26 5.36 -14.18 11.97
CA LEU A 26 5.53 -12.73 12.16
C LEU A 26 5.19 -11.95 10.89
N TYR A 27 5.28 -12.56 9.71
CA TYR A 27 4.85 -11.95 8.45
C TYR A 27 3.34 -11.67 8.46
N TYR A 28 2.54 -12.57 9.01
CA TYR A 28 1.09 -12.39 9.14
C TYR A 28 0.74 -11.36 10.21
N ALA A 29 1.44 -11.37 11.35
CA ALA A 29 1.29 -10.33 12.36
C ALA A 29 1.60 -8.94 11.77
N TYR A 30 2.67 -8.83 10.97
CA TYR A 30 3.02 -7.62 10.23
C TYR A 30 1.91 -7.18 9.28
N MET A 31 1.36 -8.07 8.44
CA MET A 31 0.25 -7.73 7.55
C MET A 31 -0.98 -7.22 8.31
N GLY A 32 -1.31 -7.83 9.46
CA GLY A 32 -2.38 -7.36 10.33
C GLY A 32 -2.12 -5.96 10.89
N MET A 33 -0.91 -5.74 11.43
CA MET A 33 -0.51 -4.42 11.95
C MET A 33 -0.45 -3.35 10.86
N LEU A 34 -0.10 -3.69 9.61
CA LEU A 34 -0.11 -2.76 8.50
C LEU A 34 -1.52 -2.21 8.24
N ALA A 35 -2.55 -3.06 8.27
CA ALA A 35 -3.93 -2.61 8.13
C ALA A 35 -4.39 -1.70 9.28
N VAL A 36 -4.01 -2.05 10.52
CA VAL A 36 -4.26 -1.21 11.71
C VAL A 36 -3.55 0.14 11.57
N PHE A 37 -2.30 0.14 11.13
CA PHE A 37 -1.52 1.36 10.95
C PHE A 37 -2.14 2.27 9.88
N CYS A 38 -2.42 1.76 8.68
CA CYS A 38 -2.93 2.59 7.58
C CYS A 38 -4.25 3.30 7.94
N THR A 39 -5.16 2.59 8.61
CA THR A 39 -6.46 3.16 9.03
C THR A 39 -6.29 4.21 10.14
N ASN A 40 -5.45 3.94 11.14
CA ASN A 40 -5.21 4.90 12.22
C ASN A 40 -4.37 6.11 11.77
N ALA A 41 -3.42 5.92 10.86
CA ALA A 41 -2.54 6.98 10.37
C ALA A 41 -3.32 8.10 9.67
N ILE A 42 -4.30 7.75 8.83
CA ILE A 42 -5.19 8.73 8.19
C ILE A 42 -6.05 9.41 9.26
N ASN A 43 -6.61 8.63 10.18
CA ASN A 43 -7.52 9.17 11.22
C ASN A 43 -6.84 10.15 12.18
N ILE A 44 -5.56 9.98 12.52
CA ILE A 44 -4.84 10.93 13.37
C ILE A 44 -4.39 12.18 12.59
N LEU A 45 -4.23 12.07 11.27
CA LEU A 45 -3.92 13.18 10.36
C LEU A 45 -5.21 13.72 9.74
N ALA A 46 -6.10 14.18 10.61
CA ALA A 46 -7.44 14.62 10.29
C ALA A 46 -7.77 15.95 11.01
N GLY A 47 -8.99 16.45 10.81
CA GLY A 47 -9.51 17.61 11.56
C GLY A 47 -9.53 18.94 10.82
N ILE A 48 -9.17 18.96 9.53
CA ILE A 48 -9.47 20.07 8.61
C ILE A 48 -10.26 19.53 7.41
N ASN A 49 -11.19 20.33 6.89
CA ASN A 49 -12.12 19.91 5.82
C ASN A 49 -11.35 19.34 4.62
N GLY A 50 -11.79 18.18 4.15
CA GLY A 50 -11.23 17.53 2.97
C GLY A 50 -9.84 16.90 3.14
N LEU A 51 -9.16 17.01 4.30
CA LEU A 51 -7.80 16.46 4.43
C LEU A 51 -7.75 14.93 4.39
N GLU A 52 -8.69 14.27 5.06
CA GLU A 52 -8.79 12.80 5.08
C GLU A 52 -9.04 12.24 3.68
N ALA A 53 -10.04 12.79 2.98
CA ALA A 53 -10.36 12.40 1.61
C ALA A 53 -9.24 12.82 0.63
N GLY A 54 -8.67 14.02 0.79
CA GLY A 54 -7.62 14.56 -0.06
C GLY A 54 -6.31 13.77 -0.01
N GLN A 55 -5.82 13.46 1.20
CA GLN A 55 -4.59 12.65 1.33
C GLN A 55 -4.81 11.23 0.77
N SER A 56 -5.98 10.64 1.02
CA SER A 56 -6.37 9.32 0.49
C SER A 56 -6.41 9.33 -1.03
N LEU A 57 -6.92 10.41 -1.63
CA LEU A 57 -6.97 10.62 -3.06
C LEU A 57 -5.57 10.70 -3.69
N VAL A 58 -4.64 11.45 -3.07
CA VAL A 58 -3.25 11.58 -3.55
C VAL A 58 -2.51 10.24 -3.46
N ILE A 59 -2.71 9.48 -2.38
CA ILE A 59 -2.13 8.13 -2.21
C ILE A 59 -2.69 7.20 -3.29
N ALA A 60 -4.01 7.17 -3.50
CA ALA A 60 -4.64 6.35 -4.52
C ALA A 60 -4.14 6.68 -5.94
N ALA A 61 -4.05 7.96 -6.29
CA ALA A 61 -3.51 8.41 -7.57
C ALA A 61 -2.07 7.93 -7.78
N SER A 62 -1.25 7.99 -6.72
CA SER A 62 0.15 7.57 -6.77
C SER A 62 0.27 6.06 -7.00
N ILE A 63 -0.57 5.24 -6.34
CA ILE A 63 -0.63 3.79 -6.54
C ILE A 63 -1.12 3.46 -7.96
N ILE A 64 -2.15 4.16 -8.48
CA ILE A 64 -2.62 3.98 -9.85
C ILE A 64 -1.51 4.29 -10.85
N ALA A 65 -0.82 5.43 -10.69
CA ALA A 65 0.28 5.82 -11.58
C ALA A 65 1.42 4.79 -11.55
N PHE A 66 1.80 4.31 -10.36
CA PHE A 66 2.80 3.26 -10.20
C PHE A 66 2.38 1.95 -10.87
N ASN A 67 1.15 1.50 -10.63
CA ASN A 67 0.62 0.28 -11.26
C ASN A 67 0.62 0.39 -12.79
N ILE A 68 0.23 1.55 -13.34
CA ILE A 68 0.24 1.77 -14.79
C ILE A 68 1.67 1.70 -15.34
N ALA A 69 2.65 2.29 -14.65
CA ALA A 69 4.05 2.24 -15.06
C ALA A 69 4.60 0.80 -15.07
N GLU A 70 4.18 -0.05 -14.14
CA GLU A 70 4.64 -1.43 -14.02
C GLU A 70 3.79 -2.47 -14.78
N LEU A 71 2.75 -2.05 -15.52
CA LEU A 71 1.89 -2.98 -16.30
C LEU A 71 2.64 -3.79 -17.36
N THR A 72 3.81 -3.31 -17.80
CA THR A 72 4.67 -4.01 -18.77
C THR A 72 5.76 -4.87 -18.10
N GLY A 73 5.84 -4.86 -16.77
CA GLY A 73 6.83 -5.61 -15.98
C GLY A 73 6.41 -7.05 -15.67
N ASP A 74 7.27 -7.75 -14.93
CA ASP A 74 7.11 -9.17 -14.60
C ASP A 74 5.93 -9.45 -13.66
N CYS A 75 5.50 -8.46 -12.86
CA CYS A 75 4.44 -8.59 -11.85
C CYS A 75 3.08 -8.05 -12.33
N LYS A 76 2.81 -8.10 -13.63
CA LYS A 76 1.61 -7.51 -14.25
C LYS A 76 0.29 -7.91 -13.56
N ASP A 77 0.12 -9.18 -13.21
CA ASP A 77 -1.12 -9.67 -12.61
C ASP A 77 -1.42 -9.00 -11.26
N ASP A 78 -0.40 -8.74 -10.44
CA ASP A 78 -0.53 -8.05 -9.15
C ASP A 78 -0.93 -6.57 -9.35
N HIS A 79 -0.34 -5.90 -10.37
CA HIS A 79 -0.66 -4.51 -10.70
C HIS A 79 -2.08 -4.37 -11.27
N VAL A 80 -2.51 -5.30 -12.14
CA VAL A 80 -3.89 -5.34 -12.66
C VAL A 80 -4.90 -5.57 -11.53
N PHE A 81 -4.62 -6.52 -10.63
CA PHE A 81 -5.45 -6.76 -9.46
C PHE A 81 -5.58 -5.51 -8.59
N SER A 82 -4.46 -4.82 -8.31
CA SER A 82 -4.44 -3.58 -7.54
C SER A 82 -5.27 -2.48 -8.21
N LEU A 83 -5.18 -2.33 -9.55
CA LEU A 83 -5.98 -1.34 -10.29
C LEU A 83 -7.49 -1.56 -10.16
N TYR A 84 -7.96 -2.81 -10.08
CA TYR A 84 -9.39 -3.08 -9.88
C TYR A 84 -9.95 -2.50 -8.58
N PHE A 85 -9.14 -2.36 -7.53
CA PHE A 85 -9.55 -1.73 -6.27
C PHE A 85 -9.29 -0.23 -6.25
N MET A 86 -8.13 0.19 -6.75
CA MET A 86 -7.69 1.58 -6.63
C MET A 86 -8.52 2.53 -7.49
N ILE A 87 -8.95 2.12 -8.70
CA ILE A 87 -9.74 2.98 -9.58
C ILE A 87 -11.11 3.31 -8.96
N PRO A 88 -11.94 2.34 -8.50
CA PRO A 88 -13.18 2.65 -7.80
C PRO A 88 -12.96 3.46 -6.52
N PHE A 89 -11.92 3.12 -5.74
CA PHE A 89 -11.58 3.87 -4.51
C PHE A 89 -11.28 5.34 -4.81
N PHE A 90 -10.51 5.63 -5.86
CA PHE A 90 -10.20 6.99 -6.28
C PHE A 90 -11.46 7.77 -6.65
N PHE A 91 -12.33 7.24 -7.52
CA PHE A 91 -13.52 7.97 -7.98
C PHE A 91 -14.57 8.14 -6.88
N THR A 92 -14.77 7.15 -6.02
CA THR A 92 -15.68 7.28 -4.87
C THR A 92 -15.17 8.29 -3.85
N THR A 93 -13.85 8.30 -3.59
CA THR A 93 -13.21 9.31 -2.71
C THR A 93 -13.26 10.70 -3.34
N LEU A 94 -13.15 10.82 -4.66
CA LEU A 94 -13.31 12.10 -5.36
C LEU A 94 -14.73 12.66 -5.20
N GLY A 95 -15.74 11.80 -5.33
CA GLY A 95 -17.14 12.16 -5.06
C GLY A 95 -17.38 12.58 -3.61
N LEU A 96 -16.72 11.92 -2.65
CA LEU A 96 -16.75 12.32 -1.25
C LEU A 96 -16.09 13.69 -1.04
N LEU A 97 -14.89 13.89 -1.59
CA LEU A 97 -14.14 15.14 -1.48
C LEU A 97 -14.89 16.34 -2.06
N TYR A 98 -15.68 16.13 -3.12
CA TYR A 98 -16.52 17.19 -3.69
C TYR A 98 -17.55 17.75 -2.70
N HIS A 99 -17.99 16.95 -1.73
CA HIS A 99 -18.98 17.33 -0.71
C HIS A 99 -18.39 17.54 0.69
N ASN A 100 -17.07 17.40 0.85
CA ASN A 100 -16.36 17.50 2.14
C ASN A 100 -15.72 18.88 2.33
#